data_AF-A0AAW9W9S9-F1
#
_entry.id   AF-A0AAW9W9S9-F1
#
_cell.length_a   1.000
_cell.length_b   1.000
_cell.length_c   1.000
_cell.angle_alpha   90.00
_cell.angle_beta   90.00
_cell.angle_gamma   90.00
#
_symmetry.space_group_name_H-M   'P 1'
#
loop_
_entity.id
_entity.type
_entity.pdbx_description
1 polymer ?
#
loop_
_entity_poly.entity_id
_entity_poly.type
_entity_poly.pdbx_seq_one_letter_code
_entity_poly.pdbx_strand_id
1 'polypeptide(L)' 'PKTTIEESDPSKFIGDNSVKQVGEDGERQIVTSYEELHGKKISESVETVTILKEMKPEIIVKGTKERPKEKTAPVLI' A
#
# COMPACT_ATOMS: atom_id res chain seq x y z
N PRO A 1 -0.82 -4.84 -6.81
CA PRO A 1 -1.62 -4.32 -5.67
C PRO A 1 -0.72 -3.52 -4.73
N LYS A 2 -1.04 -2.24 -4.53
CA LYS A 2 -0.33 -1.39 -3.57
C LYS A 2 -0.90 -1.65 -2.19
N THR A 3 -0.03 -1.91 -1.21
CA THR A 3 -0.45 -2.06 0.19
C THR A 3 -0.67 -0.68 0.78
N THR A 4 -1.77 -0.49 1.49
CA THR A 4 -2.04 0.75 2.24
C THR A 4 -1.88 0.48 3.73
N ILE A 5 -1.14 1.34 4.42
CA ILE A 5 -0.93 1.30 5.87
C ILE A 5 -1.58 2.55 6.46
N GLU A 6 -2.41 2.36 7.47
CA GLU A 6 -3.04 3.45 8.20
C GLU A 6 -2.32 3.68 9.54
N GLU A 7 -1.83 4.89 9.75
CA GLU A 7 -1.24 5.35 11.01
C GLU A 7 -2.21 6.29 11.71
N SER A 8 -2.28 6.25 13.04
CA SER A 8 -3.12 7.16 13.82
C SER A 8 -2.31 8.34 14.37
N ASP A 9 -2.86 9.55 14.28
CA ASP A 9 -2.27 10.77 14.80
C ASP A 9 -3.22 11.47 15.79
N PRO A 10 -2.94 11.41 17.11
CA PRO A 10 -3.78 12.02 18.14
C PRO A 10 -3.66 13.55 18.20
N SER A 11 -2.73 14.16 17.45
CA SER A 11 -2.63 15.62 17.34
C SER A 11 -3.63 16.19 16.32
N LYS A 12 -4.03 15.39 15.34
CA LYS A 12 -4.95 15.77 14.25
C LYS A 12 -6.39 15.39 14.56
N PHE A 13 -7.32 16.23 14.12
CA PHE A 13 -8.74 15.98 14.31
C PHE A 13 -9.26 14.83 13.45
N ILE A 14 -10.27 14.12 13.95
CA ILE A 14 -11.00 13.14 13.14
C ILE A 14 -11.50 13.82 11.86
N GLY A 15 -11.22 13.17 10.72
CA GLY A 15 -11.49 13.67 9.37
C GLY A 15 -10.35 14.46 8.74
N ASP A 16 -9.34 14.89 9.51
CA ASP A 16 -8.11 15.50 9.00
C ASP A 16 -7.06 14.41 8.73
N ASN A 17 -7.16 13.80 7.54
CA ASN A 17 -6.27 12.73 7.10
C ASN A 17 -5.24 13.26 6.09
N SER A 18 -4.04 12.72 6.13
CA SER A 18 -2.96 13.11 5.21
C SER A 18 -2.19 11.92 4.69
N VAL A 19 -1.77 11.97 3.42
CA VAL A 19 -0.83 11.00 2.87
C VAL A 19 0.58 11.37 3.32
N LYS A 20 1.20 10.51 4.14
CA LYS A 20 2.59 10.65 4.59
C LYS A 20 3.58 10.08 3.57
N GLN A 21 3.17 9.02 2.88
CA GLN A 21 3.94 8.41 1.79
C GLN A 21 2.99 7.95 0.69
N VAL A 22 3.29 8.31 -0.56
CA VAL A 22 2.56 7.81 -1.72
C VAL A 22 3.02 6.38 -2.01
N GLY A 23 2.07 5.48 -2.32
CA GLY A 23 2.39 4.11 -2.68
C GLY A 23 3.06 4.01 -4.05
N GLU A 24 4.15 3.24 -4.13
CA GLU A 24 4.86 2.95 -5.37
C GLU A 24 4.71 1.48 -5.73
N ASP A 25 4.45 1.19 -7.01
CA ASP A 25 4.46 -0.18 -7.49
C ASP A 25 5.90 -0.73 -7.49
N GLY A 26 5.99 -2.00 -7.14
CA GLY A 26 7.22 -2.78 -7.32
C GLY A 26 7.28 -3.37 -8.73
N GLU A 27 8.46 -3.80 -9.12
CA GLU A 27 8.75 -4.42 -10.40
C GLU A 27 9.54 -5.71 -10.16
N ARG A 28 9.12 -6.80 -10.80
CA ARG A 28 9.82 -8.08 -10.77
C ARG A 28 9.94 -8.65 -12.16
N GLN A 29 11.05 -9.30 -12.41
CA GLN A 29 11.30 -10.08 -13.61
C GLN A 29 11.14 -11.56 -13.27
N ILE A 30 10.42 -12.28 -14.13
CA ILE A 30 10.27 -13.73 -14.03
C ILE A 30 10.89 -14.32 -15.29
N VAL A 31 11.91 -15.16 -15.11
CA VAL A 31 12.59 -15.87 -16.20
C VAL A 31 12.28 -17.35 -16.07
N THR A 32 11.73 -17.94 -17.11
CA THR A 32 11.46 -19.37 -17.18
C THR A 32 12.47 -20.02 -18.11
N SER A 33 13.32 -20.89 -17.58
CA SER A 33 14.36 -21.61 -18.32
C SER A 33 14.00 -23.08 -18.45
N TYR A 34 14.25 -23.67 -19.61
CA TYR A 34 14.06 -25.10 -19.86
C TYR A 34 14.95 -25.55 -21.03
N GLU A 35 15.24 -26.84 -21.10
CA GLU A 35 16.03 -27.44 -22.18
C GLU A 35 15.12 -28.01 -23.27
N GLU A 36 15.49 -27.79 -24.52
CA GLU A 36 14.83 -28.34 -25.70
C GLU A 36 15.81 -29.18 -26.51
N LEU A 37 15.34 -30.32 -27.01
CA LEU A 37 16.03 -31.11 -28.01
C LEU A 37 15.08 -31.35 -29.18
N HIS A 38 15.48 -30.93 -30.38
CA HIS A 38 14.66 -31.00 -31.61
C HIS A 38 13.27 -30.35 -31.47
N GLY A 39 13.17 -29.22 -30.76
CA GLY A 39 11.90 -28.52 -30.54
C GLY A 39 10.96 -29.20 -29.55
N LYS A 40 11.41 -30.25 -28.86
CA LYS A 40 10.69 -30.87 -27.76
C LYS A 40 11.36 -30.51 -26.43
N LYS A 41 10.57 -30.00 -25.47
CA LYS A 41 11.02 -29.78 -24.10
C LYS A 41 11.45 -31.10 -23.47
N ILE A 42 12.69 -31.15 -22.96
CA ILE A 42 13.30 -32.33 -22.34
C ILE A 42 13.59 -32.15 -20.85
N SER A 43 13.55 -30.93 -20.33
CA SER A 43 13.69 -30.65 -18.89
C SER A 43 12.39 -30.13 -18.27
N GLU A 44 12.34 -30.15 -16.94
CA GLU A 44 11.37 -29.33 -16.21
C GLU A 44 11.70 -27.84 -16.39
N SER A 45 10.68 -26.98 -16.31
CA SER A 45 10.88 -25.53 -16.35
C SER A 45 11.31 -25.03 -14.98
N VAL A 46 12.37 -24.23 -14.96
CA VAL A 46 12.85 -23.54 -13.76
C VAL A 46 12.45 -22.09 -13.86
N GLU A 47 11.68 -21.60 -12.89
CA GLU A 47 11.34 -20.18 -12.77
C GLU A 47 12.32 -19.48 -11.84
N THR A 48 12.92 -18.40 -12.32
CA THR A 48 13.77 -17.51 -11.54
C THR A 48 13.08 -16.16 -11.42
N VAL A 49 12.83 -15.72 -10.18
CA VAL A 49 12.22 -14.42 -9.90
C VAL A 49 13.30 -13.47 -9.41
N THR A 50 13.39 -12.29 -10.03
CA THR A 50 14.30 -11.21 -9.63
C THR A 50 13.47 -9.98 -9.32
N ILE A 51 13.65 -9.38 -8.14
CA ILE A 51 13.01 -8.11 -7.81
C ILE A 51 13.86 -6.97 -8.37
N LEU A 52 13.30 -6.18 -9.28
CA LEU A 52 13.96 -5.04 -9.91
C LEU A 52 13.69 -3.75 -9.12
N LYS A 53 12.48 -3.63 -8.56
CA LYS A 53 12.08 -2.52 -7.69
C LYS A 53 11.17 -3.05 -6.59
N GLU A 54 11.52 -2.75 -5.34
CA GLU A 54 10.63 -3.05 -4.21
C GLU A 54 9.39 -2.16 -4.26
N MET A 55 8.24 -2.72 -3.93
CA MET A 55 7.02 -1.92 -3.75
C MET A 55 7.16 -1.04 -2.51
N LYS A 56 6.56 0.15 -2.55
CA LYS A 56 6.41 0.99 -1.35
C LYS A 56 4.94 1.12 -0.99
N PRO A 57 4.56 0.90 0.27
CA PRO A 57 3.18 1.05 0.68
C PRO A 57 2.77 2.52 0.67
N GLU A 58 1.48 2.77 0.44
CA GLU A 58 0.89 4.07 0.73
C GLU A 58 0.67 4.18 2.24
N ILE A 59 1.10 5.29 2.84
CA ILE A 59 0.93 5.53 4.28
C ILE A 59 -0.03 6.70 4.46
N ILE A 60 -1.20 6.41 5.01
CA ILE A 60 -2.23 7.40 5.32
C ILE A 60 -2.24 7.62 6.83
N VAL A 61 -2.05 8.86 7.23
CA VAL A 61 -2.17 9.29 8.63
C VAL A 61 -3.60 9.76 8.88
N LYS A 62 -4.28 9.12 9.84
CA LYS A 62 -5.64 9.41 10.26
C LYS A 62 -5.64 10.21 11.55
N GLY A 63 -6.31 11.36 11.58
CA GLY A 63 -6.53 12.10 12.81
C GLY A 63 -7.48 11.35 13.74
N THR A 64 -7.15 11.28 15.03
CA THR A 64 -7.98 10.61 16.06
C THR A 64 -8.45 11.55 17.17
N LYS A 65 -8.08 12.83 17.11
CA LYS A 65 -8.51 13.83 18.09
C LYS A 65 -9.98 14.20 17.87
N GLU A 66 -10.80 14.06 18.90
CA GLU A 66 -12.17 14.55 18.85
C GLU A 66 -12.20 16.09 18.79
N ARG A 67 -13.12 16.65 18.00
CA ARG A 67 -13.38 18.09 18.03
C ARG A 67 -14.22 18.41 19.27
N PRO A 68 -14.00 19.58 19.90
CA PRO A 68 -14.89 20.03 20.97
C PRO A 68 -16.32 20.04 20.42
N LYS A 69 -17.25 19.38 21.11
CA LYS A 69 -18.66 19.50 20.78
C LYS A 69 -19.03 20.96 20.98
N GLU A 70 -19.46 21.63 19.91
CA GLU A 70 -20.13 22.91 20.05
C GLU A 70 -21.30 22.69 21.01
N LYS A 71 -21.23 23.31 22.20
CA LYS A 71 -22.39 23.43 23.04
C LYS A 71 -23.31 24.38 22.28
N THR A 72 -24.23 23.83 21.48
CA THR A 72 -25.40 24.58 21.03
C THR A 72 -26.07 25.11 22.29
N ALA A 73 -25.90 26.40 22.54
CA ALA A 73 -26.64 27.08 23.59
C ALA A 73 -28.13 26.83 23.32
N PRO A 74 -28.94 26.44 24.32
CA PRO A 74 -30.36 26.29 24.09
C PRO A 74 -30.89 27.65 23.63
N VAL A 75 -31.46 27.69 22.43
CA VAL A 75 -32.25 28.83 21.98
C VAL A 75 -33.41 28.90 22.96
N LEU A 76 -33.38 29.91 23.84
CA LEU A 76 -34.50 30.26 24.70
C LEU A 76 -35.62 30.75 23.78
N ILE A 77 -36.69 29.95 23.67
CA ILE A 77 -37.94 30.30 23.00
C ILE A 77 -38.89 30.85 24.06
#